data_AF-A0AAN3CTK7-F1
#
_entry.id   AF-A0AAN3CTK7-F1
#
_cell.length_a   1.000
_cell.length_b   1.000
_cell.length_c   1.000
_cell.angle_alpha   90.00
_cell.angle_beta   90.00
_cell.angle_gamma   90.00
#
_symmetry.space_group_name_H-M   'P 1'
#
loop_
_entity.id
_entity.type
_entity.pdbx_description
1 polymer ?
#
loop_
_entity_poly.entity_id
_entity_poly.type
_entity_poly.pdbx_seq_one_letter_code
_entity_poly.pdbx_strand_id
1 'polypeptide(L)'
;MNKYKILGEYKDWCEIYKDGTLIHNGSSLGIVSQVESELCLRLNYGTNKHFYWILKKCGDFILAVPKKVEFLKAEYKYEPIIFNKQEFDEFIDYIYVDEKLISSIPQINKEDLLNIWFVSNPQHKTYINEMEMQENIINNILFFSDDEYDISCLKNVINKPDLSVHPIDSNYEVITIYMDGDAGMYEWKGIVIIDNNTYLKIDTHYYIN
;
A
#
# COMPACT_ATOMS: atom_id res chain seq x y z
N MET A 1 -14.20 -8.07 5.77
CA MET A 1 -14.22 -7.45 7.12
C MET A 1 -12.86 -7.71 7.74
N ASN A 2 -11.99 -6.71 7.70
CA ASN A 2 -10.61 -6.85 8.16
C ASN A 2 -10.66 -6.81 9.69
N LYS A 3 -10.16 -7.86 10.35
CA LYS A 3 -10.11 -7.92 11.81
C LYS A 3 -8.68 -7.65 12.26
N TYR A 4 -8.44 -6.46 12.81
CA TYR A 4 -7.25 -6.20 13.58
C TYR A 4 -7.40 -6.89 14.94
N LYS A 5 -6.46 -7.75 15.29
CA LYS A 5 -6.44 -8.42 16.59
C LYS A 5 -5.20 -7.98 17.34
N ILE A 6 -5.39 -7.21 18.41
CA ILE A 6 -4.33 -6.71 19.28
C ILE A 6 -4.18 -7.67 20.45
N LEU A 7 -3.02 -8.32 20.57
CA LEU A 7 -2.67 -9.27 21.63
C LEU A 7 -1.42 -8.81 22.37
N GLY A 8 -1.44 -8.74 23.70
CA GLY A 8 -0.35 -8.19 24.50
C GLY A 8 -0.24 -8.77 25.91
N GLU A 9 0.99 -9.09 26.34
CA GLU A 9 1.30 -9.60 27.70
C GLU A 9 1.56 -8.47 28.71
N TYR A 10 1.90 -7.27 28.23
CA TYR A 10 2.11 -6.04 29.01
C TYR A 10 1.23 -4.93 28.44
N LYS A 11 0.85 -3.91 29.24
CA LYS A 11 -0.08 -2.84 28.81
C LYS A 11 0.32 -2.13 27.50
N ASP A 12 1.60 -2.14 27.17
CA ASP A 12 2.17 -1.41 26.04
C ASP A 12 2.78 -2.33 24.98
N TRP A 13 2.66 -3.67 25.07
CA TRP A 13 3.15 -4.58 24.03
C TRP A 13 1.97 -5.12 23.22
N CYS A 14 2.08 -5.12 21.88
CA CYS A 14 1.03 -5.62 21.01
C CYS A 14 1.57 -6.32 19.76
N GLU A 15 0.81 -7.32 19.31
CA GLU A 15 0.82 -7.79 17.93
C GLU A 15 -0.31 -7.13 17.16
N ILE A 16 -0.04 -6.61 15.96
CA ILE A 16 -1.04 -6.02 15.07
C ILE A 16 -1.07 -6.81 13.78
N TYR A 17 -2.27 -7.27 13.42
CA TYR A 17 -2.51 -8.04 12.20
C TYR A 17 -3.40 -7.27 11.23
N LYS A 18 -3.05 -7.29 9.95
CA LYS A 18 -3.91 -6.89 8.82
C LYS A 18 -4.16 -8.11 7.96
N ASP A 19 -5.42 -8.52 7.82
CA ASP A 19 -5.84 -9.63 6.95
C ASP A 19 -5.08 -10.94 7.18
N GLY A 20 -4.70 -11.19 8.44
CA GLY A 20 -3.93 -12.36 8.84
C GLY A 20 -2.40 -12.17 8.78
N THR A 21 -1.91 -11.08 8.22
CA THR A 21 -0.47 -10.75 8.21
C THR A 21 -0.08 -9.93 9.44
N LEU A 22 0.97 -10.36 10.14
CA LEU A 22 1.57 -9.62 11.24
C LEU A 22 2.33 -8.40 10.70
N ILE A 23 1.81 -7.21 10.92
CA ILE A 23 2.44 -5.95 10.48
C ILE A 23 3.29 -5.29 11.58
N HIS A 24 3.02 -5.61 12.84
CA HIS A 24 3.80 -5.11 13.98
C HIS A 24 3.80 -6.10 15.14
N ASN A 25 4.96 -6.28 15.78
CA ASN A 25 5.09 -6.98 17.06
C ASN A 25 6.05 -6.18 17.95
N GLY A 26 5.54 -5.59 19.03
CA GLY A 26 6.35 -4.75 19.90
C GLY A 26 5.56 -3.74 20.70
N SER A 27 6.25 -2.69 21.13
CA SER A 27 5.64 -1.56 21.81
C SER A 27 4.50 -0.94 20.99
N SER A 28 3.33 -0.69 21.60
CA SER A 28 2.24 0.13 21.03
C SER A 28 2.62 1.61 20.99
N LEU A 29 3.50 2.04 21.91
CA LEU A 29 4.00 3.41 21.95
C LEU A 29 4.89 3.71 20.74
N GLY A 30 4.58 4.80 20.05
CA GLY A 30 5.36 5.31 18.92
C GLY A 30 5.17 4.51 17.62
N ILE A 31 4.15 3.65 17.53
CA ILE A 31 3.72 3.06 16.26
C ILE A 31 3.30 4.18 15.30
N VAL A 32 2.52 5.14 15.78
CA VAL A 32 2.31 6.40 15.05
C VAL A 32 3.21 7.46 15.67
N SER A 33 4.01 8.11 14.83
CA SER A 33 4.97 9.12 15.28
C SER A 33 5.17 10.19 14.22
N GLN A 34 5.53 11.40 14.64
CA GLN A 34 5.88 12.45 13.72
C GLN A 34 7.37 12.33 13.34
N VAL A 35 7.66 12.16 12.05
CA VAL A 35 9.00 12.05 11.48
C VAL A 35 9.15 13.12 10.41
N GLU A 36 10.09 14.05 10.58
CA GLU A 36 10.37 15.12 9.58
C GLU A 36 9.12 15.93 9.18
N SER A 37 8.21 16.13 10.14
CA SER A 37 6.89 16.80 10.00
C SER A 37 5.77 15.93 9.41
N GLU A 38 6.03 14.69 9.04
CA GLU A 38 5.02 13.75 8.54
C GLU A 38 4.54 12.83 9.67
N LEU A 39 3.23 12.57 9.73
CA LEU A 39 2.69 11.57 10.64
C LEU A 39 2.86 10.20 10.00
N CYS A 40 3.65 9.33 10.62
CA CYS A 40 4.06 8.06 10.05
C CYS A 40 3.61 6.88 10.93
N LEU A 41 3.18 5.80 10.29
CA LEU A 41 3.16 4.46 10.84
C LEU A 41 4.56 3.86 10.79
N ARG A 42 5.01 3.33 11.92
CA ARG A 42 6.27 2.65 12.12
C ARG A 42 5.98 1.18 12.38
N LEU A 43 6.23 0.36 11.36
CA LEU A 43 5.90 -1.06 11.34
C LEU A 43 7.16 -1.91 11.27
N ASN A 44 7.11 -3.16 11.74
CA ASN A 44 8.29 -4.02 11.81
C ASN A 44 8.14 -5.42 11.23
N TYR A 45 6.92 -5.84 10.87
CA TYR A 45 6.64 -7.14 10.25
C TYR A 45 7.22 -8.34 11.02
N GLY A 46 7.23 -8.26 12.37
CA GLY A 46 7.82 -9.29 13.23
C GLY A 46 9.35 -9.35 13.18
N THR A 47 10.01 -8.33 12.62
CA THR A 47 11.47 -8.23 12.55
C THR A 47 12.02 -7.14 13.47
N ASN A 48 13.34 -7.09 13.63
CA ASN A 48 14.01 -6.02 14.39
C ASN A 48 14.16 -4.71 13.59
N LYS A 49 13.82 -4.71 12.29
CA LYS A 49 13.89 -3.53 11.42
C LYS A 49 12.53 -2.83 11.39
N HIS A 50 12.56 -1.50 11.37
CA HIS A 50 11.35 -0.69 11.25
C HIS A 50 11.28 -0.04 9.88
N PHE A 51 10.07 0.13 9.38
CA PHE A 51 9.73 0.75 8.10
C PHE A 51 8.73 1.88 8.37
N TYR A 52 8.91 3.03 7.73
CA TYR A 52 8.06 4.20 7.95
C TYR A 52 7.17 4.50 6.76
N TRP A 53 5.91 4.80 7.08
CA TRP A 53 4.82 4.88 6.14
C TRP A 53 3.99 6.11 6.47
N ILE A 54 3.83 7.01 5.53
CA ILE A 54 3.18 8.30 5.77
C ILE A 54 1.67 8.07 5.78
N LEU A 55 0.99 8.54 6.83
CA LEU A 55 -0.46 8.54 6.88
C LEU A 55 -1.01 9.65 5.97
N LYS A 56 -1.90 9.28 5.06
CA LYS A 56 -2.62 10.19 4.16
C LYS A 56 -4.12 9.89 4.19
N LYS A 57 -4.95 10.89 3.92
CA LYS A 57 -6.40 10.75 3.82
C LYS A 57 -6.85 10.66 2.35
N CYS A 58 -7.73 9.72 2.04
CA CYS A 58 -8.40 9.61 0.73
C CYS A 58 -9.90 9.41 0.97
N GLY A 59 -10.69 10.48 0.83
CA GLY A 59 -12.11 10.44 1.18
C GLY A 59 -12.31 10.03 2.65
N ASP A 60 -13.01 8.92 2.87
CA ASP A 60 -13.28 8.34 4.20
C ASP A 60 -12.23 7.32 4.66
N PHE A 61 -11.18 7.10 3.87
CA PHE A 61 -10.10 6.17 4.17
C PHE A 61 -8.84 6.89 4.66
N ILE A 62 -8.09 6.20 5.52
CA ILE A 62 -6.72 6.55 5.87
C ILE A 62 -5.79 5.49 5.27
N LEU A 63 -4.81 5.96 4.51
CA LEU A 63 -3.86 5.12 3.79
C LEU A 63 -2.46 5.31 4.35
N ALA A 64 -1.73 4.21 4.42
CA ALA A 64 -0.33 4.19 4.75
C ALA A 64 0.50 4.16 3.44
N VAL A 65 1.01 5.34 3.06
CA VAL A 65 1.77 5.57 1.83
C VAL A 65 3.25 5.27 2.06
N PRO A 66 3.94 4.59 1.14
CA PRO A 66 5.36 4.32 1.30
C PRO A 66 6.18 5.62 1.33
N LYS A 67 7.12 5.76 2.27
CA LYS A 67 7.96 6.96 2.39
C LYS A 67 8.99 7.01 1.26
N LYS A 68 9.03 8.11 0.49
CA LYS A 68 9.81 8.25 -0.77
C LYS A 68 11.25 7.76 -0.72
N VAL A 69 11.99 8.12 0.32
CA VAL A 69 13.41 7.73 0.43
C VAL A 69 13.59 6.25 0.82
N GLU A 70 12.60 5.66 1.48
CA GLU A 70 12.68 4.30 1.99
C GLU A 70 12.25 3.27 0.94
N PHE A 71 11.21 3.57 0.16
CA PHE A 71 10.67 2.63 -0.82
C PHE A 71 11.56 2.43 -2.02
N LEU A 72 12.66 3.15 -2.18
CA LEU A 72 13.61 2.94 -3.27
C LEU A 72 14.64 1.86 -2.95
N LYS A 73 14.52 1.15 -1.81
CA LYS A 73 15.48 0.17 -1.34
C LYS A 73 14.88 -1.23 -1.41
N ALA A 74 15.59 -2.20 -2.00
CA ALA A 74 15.10 -3.58 -2.17
C ALA A 74 14.63 -4.26 -0.86
N GLU A 75 15.22 -3.88 0.26
CA GLU A 75 14.86 -4.32 1.61
C GLU A 75 13.56 -3.75 2.18
N TYR A 76 12.95 -2.75 1.53
CA TYR A 76 11.75 -2.07 2.00
C TYR A 76 10.58 -3.03 1.90
N LYS A 77 9.94 -3.29 3.05
CA LYS A 77 8.73 -4.09 3.09
C LYS A 77 7.52 -3.19 3.03
N TYR A 78 6.65 -3.49 2.07
CA TYR A 78 5.39 -2.80 1.87
C TYR A 78 4.25 -3.80 1.68
N GLU A 79 3.19 -3.59 2.44
CA GLU A 79 1.91 -4.29 2.35
C GLU A 79 0.81 -3.24 2.43
N PRO A 80 0.02 -2.98 1.39
CA PRO A 80 -0.95 -1.88 1.44
C PRO A 80 -1.85 -1.93 2.69
N ILE A 81 -1.79 -0.87 3.51
CA ILE A 81 -2.64 -0.73 4.70
C ILE A 81 -3.62 0.42 4.45
N ILE A 82 -4.89 0.06 4.41
CA ILE A 82 -6.02 0.98 4.25
C ILE A 82 -6.95 0.74 5.43
N PHE A 83 -7.22 1.81 6.18
CA PHE A 83 -8.22 1.82 7.23
C PHE A 83 -9.45 2.55 6.73
N ASN A 84 -10.63 1.96 6.93
CA ASN A 84 -11.84 2.78 6.99
C ASN A 84 -11.85 3.59 8.30
N LYS A 85 -12.76 4.56 8.39
CA LYS A 85 -12.86 5.43 9.57
C LYS A 85 -12.96 4.65 10.89
N GLN A 86 -13.85 3.66 10.98
CA GLN A 86 -14.04 2.90 12.20
C GLN A 86 -12.77 2.11 12.58
N GLU A 87 -12.16 1.43 11.61
CA GLU A 87 -10.91 0.68 11.83
C GLU A 87 -9.77 1.60 12.29
N PHE A 88 -9.71 2.82 11.75
CA PHE A 88 -8.71 3.79 12.14
C PHE A 88 -8.95 4.33 13.54
N ASP A 89 -10.19 4.69 13.88
CA ASP A 89 -10.60 5.15 15.21
C ASP A 89 -10.29 4.07 16.27
N GLU A 90 -10.61 2.80 15.99
CA GLU A 90 -10.24 1.69 16.88
C GLU A 90 -8.71 1.57 17.01
N PHE A 91 -7.97 1.66 15.90
CA PHE A 91 -6.51 1.55 15.92
C PHE A 91 -5.83 2.62 16.78
N ILE A 92 -6.23 3.89 16.63
CA ILE A 92 -5.62 5.02 17.36
C ILE A 92 -5.89 4.96 18.87
N ASP A 93 -7.05 4.45 19.28
CA ASP A 93 -7.41 4.24 20.69
C ASP A 93 -6.45 3.28 21.40
N TYR A 94 -5.89 2.31 20.68
CA TYR A 94 -4.94 1.33 21.24
C TYR A 94 -3.49 1.82 21.32
N ILE A 95 -3.09 2.80 20.51
CA ILE A 95 -1.68 3.20 20.36
C ILE A 95 -1.35 4.58 20.97
N TYR A 96 -2.28 5.17 21.72
CA TYR A 96 -2.08 6.38 22.53
C TYR A 96 -1.53 7.60 21.76
N VAL A 97 -2.14 7.92 20.62
CA VAL A 97 -1.76 9.06 19.77
C VAL A 97 -2.56 10.31 20.15
N ASP A 98 -1.92 11.49 20.11
CA ASP A 98 -2.63 12.76 20.25
C ASP A 98 -3.57 13.00 19.07
N GLU A 99 -4.88 13.08 19.33
CA GLU A 99 -5.93 13.36 18.34
C GLU A 99 -5.63 14.60 17.47
N LYS A 100 -4.91 15.60 18.01
CA LYS A 100 -4.52 16.78 17.22
C LYS A 100 -3.59 16.43 16.08
N LEU A 101 -2.68 15.48 16.26
CA LEU A 101 -1.80 15.01 15.18
C LEU A 101 -2.61 14.35 14.08
N ILE A 102 -3.65 13.60 14.46
CA ILE A 102 -4.54 12.90 13.55
C ILE A 102 -5.34 13.89 12.68
N SER A 103 -5.81 14.99 13.28
CA SER A 103 -6.53 16.04 12.55
C SER A 103 -5.68 16.73 11.46
N SER A 104 -4.35 16.58 11.51
CA SER A 104 -3.40 17.16 10.56
C SER A 104 -2.98 16.22 9.43
N ILE A 105 -3.55 15.01 9.33
CA ILE A 105 -3.24 14.06 8.27
C ILE A 105 -3.56 14.69 6.89
N PRO A 106 -2.55 14.84 6.01
CA PRO A 106 -2.75 15.50 4.73
C PRO A 106 -3.53 14.61 3.74
N GLN A 107 -4.16 15.26 2.76
CA GLN A 107 -4.79 14.54 1.65
C GLN A 107 -3.76 13.80 0.82
N ILE A 108 -4.14 12.62 0.35
CA ILE A 108 -3.38 11.85 -0.63
C ILE A 108 -3.38 12.57 -1.97
N ASN A 109 -2.28 12.46 -2.72
CA ASN A 109 -2.23 12.92 -4.10
C ASN A 109 -2.14 11.73 -5.08
N LYS A 110 -2.20 12.02 -6.38
CA LYS A 110 -2.10 11.00 -7.44
C LYS A 110 -0.79 10.19 -7.37
N GLU A 111 0.33 10.87 -7.14
CA GLU A 111 1.65 10.25 -7.08
C GLU A 111 1.75 9.27 -5.90
N ASP A 112 1.18 9.62 -4.74
CA ASP A 112 1.08 8.73 -3.58
C ASP A 112 0.33 7.43 -3.94
N LEU A 113 -0.81 7.53 -4.64
CA LEU A 113 -1.61 6.37 -5.05
C LEU A 113 -0.87 5.48 -6.06
N LEU A 114 -0.19 6.09 -7.04
CA LEU A 114 0.63 5.34 -7.98
C LEU A 114 1.80 4.66 -7.28
N ASN A 115 2.42 5.30 -6.29
CA ASN A 115 3.50 4.70 -5.52
C ASN A 115 3.03 3.51 -4.67
N ILE A 116 1.84 3.57 -4.06
CA ILE A 116 1.22 2.39 -3.43
C ILE A 116 1.13 1.24 -4.44
N TRP A 117 0.67 1.53 -5.65
CA TRP A 117 0.52 0.51 -6.69
C TRP A 117 1.88 -0.04 -7.14
N PHE A 118 2.83 0.80 -7.55
CA PHE A 118 4.15 0.37 -8.01
C PHE A 118 4.90 -0.45 -6.95
N VAL A 119 4.82 -0.07 -5.68
CA VAL A 119 5.50 -0.76 -4.58
C VAL A 119 4.79 -2.07 -4.20
N SER A 120 3.54 -2.29 -4.64
CA SER A 120 2.87 -3.60 -4.53
C SER A 120 3.46 -4.66 -5.48
N ASN A 121 4.37 -4.28 -6.38
CA ASN A 121 5.09 -5.21 -7.24
C ASN A 121 5.94 -6.18 -6.39
N PRO A 122 5.81 -7.51 -6.57
CA PRO A 122 6.52 -8.51 -5.78
C PRO A 122 8.04 -8.55 -5.97
N GLN A 123 8.59 -8.03 -7.08
CA GLN A 123 10.05 -7.93 -7.27
C GLN A 123 10.56 -6.50 -7.15
N HIS A 124 10.51 -6.00 -5.92
CA HIS A 124 11.08 -4.70 -5.59
C HIS A 124 12.62 -4.75 -5.55
N LYS A 125 13.27 -3.77 -6.18
CA LYS A 125 14.73 -3.62 -6.24
C LYS A 125 15.16 -2.27 -5.71
N THR A 126 16.47 -2.05 -5.60
CA THR A 126 16.99 -0.73 -5.25
C THR A 126 17.03 0.16 -6.49
N TYR A 127 16.48 1.37 -6.36
CA TYR A 127 16.41 2.38 -7.42
C TYR A 127 17.05 3.69 -6.94
N ILE A 128 17.57 4.49 -7.88
CA ILE A 128 18.15 5.80 -7.59
C ILE A 128 17.04 6.82 -7.32
N ASN A 129 15.92 6.71 -8.04
CA ASN A 129 14.79 7.61 -7.93
C ASN A 129 13.47 6.96 -8.40
N GLU A 130 12.36 7.66 -8.16
CA GLU A 130 11.02 7.19 -8.50
C GLU A 130 10.80 7.01 -10.00
N MET A 131 11.35 7.90 -10.84
CA MET A 131 11.22 7.80 -12.30
C MET A 131 11.87 6.51 -12.82
N GLU A 132 13.08 6.19 -12.35
CA GLU A 132 13.76 4.94 -12.68
C GLU A 132 12.94 3.71 -12.25
N MET A 133 12.38 3.72 -11.04
CA MET A 133 11.53 2.63 -10.56
C MET A 133 10.33 2.41 -11.49
N GLN A 134 9.61 3.48 -11.81
CA GLN A 134 8.43 3.42 -12.67
C GLN A 134 8.78 2.93 -14.07
N GLU A 135 9.81 3.48 -14.69
CA GLU A 135 10.28 3.06 -16.02
C GLU A 135 10.72 1.61 -16.03
N ASN A 136 11.49 1.18 -15.01
CA ASN A 136 11.96 -0.20 -14.90
C ASN A 136 10.78 -1.18 -14.75
N ILE A 137 9.82 -0.88 -13.88
CA ILE A 137 8.64 -1.72 -13.69
C ILE A 137 7.87 -1.84 -15.01
N ILE A 138 7.57 -0.74 -15.69
CA ILE A 138 6.80 -0.78 -16.94
C ILE A 138 7.57 -1.50 -18.06
N ASN A 139 8.87 -1.27 -18.19
CA ASN A 139 9.70 -1.87 -19.25
C ASN A 139 9.93 -3.37 -19.06
N ASN A 140 9.81 -3.88 -17.82
CA ASN A 140 9.97 -5.30 -17.52
C ASN A 140 8.67 -6.09 -17.67
N ILE A 141 7.55 -5.47 -18.06
CA ILE A 141 6.31 -6.20 -18.37
C ILE A 141 6.52 -6.96 -19.68
N LEU A 142 6.32 -8.29 -19.63
CA LEU A 142 6.44 -9.19 -20.76
C LEU A 142 5.11 -9.33 -21.51
N PHE A 143 4.04 -9.66 -20.78
CA PHE A 143 2.68 -9.81 -21.31
C PHE A 143 1.65 -9.79 -20.17
N PHE A 144 0.37 -9.78 -20.53
CA PHE A 144 -0.77 -9.82 -19.62
C PHE A 144 -1.50 -11.15 -19.76
N SER A 145 -2.24 -11.58 -18.73
CA SER A 145 -3.07 -12.79 -18.82
C SER A 145 -4.28 -12.64 -19.75
N ASP A 146 -4.61 -11.41 -20.14
CA ASP A 146 -5.65 -11.06 -21.09
C ASP A 146 -4.98 -10.51 -22.36
N ASP A 147 -5.13 -11.24 -23.48
CA ASP A 147 -4.52 -10.92 -24.77
C ASP A 147 -5.07 -9.62 -25.39
N GLU A 148 -6.23 -9.14 -24.94
CA GLU A 148 -6.80 -7.85 -25.36
C GLU A 148 -6.18 -6.67 -24.60
N TYR A 149 -5.42 -6.94 -23.54
CA TYR A 149 -4.82 -5.92 -22.69
C TYR A 149 -3.33 -5.74 -22.97
N ASP A 150 -2.91 -4.49 -23.15
CA ASP A 150 -1.51 -4.14 -23.45
C ASP A 150 -0.98 -2.98 -22.58
N ILE A 151 0.28 -2.60 -22.81
CA ILE A 151 0.94 -1.49 -22.12
C ILE A 151 0.21 -0.17 -22.35
N SER A 152 -0.41 0.03 -23.51
CA SER A 152 -1.17 1.24 -23.83
C SER A 152 -2.41 1.35 -22.95
N CYS A 153 -3.14 0.24 -22.75
CA CYS A 153 -4.26 0.17 -21.81
C CYS A 153 -3.80 0.51 -20.38
N LEU A 154 -2.70 -0.07 -19.91
CA LEU A 154 -2.14 0.23 -18.58
C LEU A 154 -1.79 1.72 -18.43
N LYS A 155 -1.11 2.29 -19.42
CA LYS A 155 -0.76 3.72 -19.42
C LYS A 155 -2.00 4.61 -19.38
N ASN A 156 -3.10 4.23 -20.05
CA ASN A 156 -4.34 4.98 -19.98
C ASN A 156 -4.91 5.02 -18.56
N VAL A 157 -4.86 3.91 -17.82
CA VAL A 157 -5.30 3.86 -16.41
C VAL A 157 -4.40 4.73 -15.53
N ILE A 158 -3.07 4.56 -15.62
CA ILE A 158 -2.09 5.34 -14.83
C ILE A 158 -2.22 6.85 -15.09
N ASN A 159 -2.55 7.24 -16.32
CA ASN A 159 -2.62 8.64 -16.72
C ASN A 159 -3.96 9.32 -16.44
N LYS A 160 -4.97 8.61 -15.89
CA LYS A 160 -6.23 9.23 -15.45
C LYS A 160 -5.95 10.41 -14.49
N PRO A 161 -6.60 11.57 -14.67
CA PRO A 161 -6.30 12.77 -13.88
C PRO A 161 -6.72 12.62 -12.42
N ASP A 162 -7.87 11.99 -12.20
CA ASP A 162 -8.47 11.80 -10.89
C ASP A 162 -8.38 10.32 -10.51
N LEU A 163 -7.57 10.03 -9.48
CA LEU A 163 -7.43 8.72 -8.88
C LEU A 163 -7.98 8.77 -7.45
N SER A 164 -8.73 7.74 -7.08
CA SER A 164 -9.32 7.56 -5.76
C SER A 164 -9.43 6.07 -5.44
N VAL A 165 -9.60 5.78 -4.14
CA VAL A 165 -9.57 4.41 -3.63
C VAL A 165 -10.99 3.93 -3.37
N HIS A 166 -11.28 2.72 -3.83
CA HIS A 166 -12.59 2.10 -3.74
C HIS A 166 -12.49 0.68 -3.17
N PRO A 167 -13.47 0.25 -2.36
CA PRO A 167 -13.58 -1.14 -1.96
C PRO A 167 -13.99 -2.01 -3.15
N ILE A 168 -13.54 -3.26 -3.15
CA ILE A 168 -14.00 -4.30 -4.07
C ILE A 168 -15.24 -4.96 -3.45
N ASP A 169 -16.43 -4.58 -3.95
CA ASP A 169 -17.74 -5.03 -3.45
C ASP A 169 -18.53 -5.87 -4.49
N SER A 170 -17.98 -6.04 -5.68
CA SER A 170 -18.58 -6.69 -6.83
C SER A 170 -17.73 -7.87 -7.31
N ASN A 171 -18.31 -8.71 -8.16
CA ASN A 171 -17.54 -9.71 -8.88
C ASN A 171 -16.55 -8.99 -9.80
N TYR A 172 -15.28 -9.37 -9.72
CA TYR A 172 -14.21 -8.78 -10.48
C TYR A 172 -13.37 -9.86 -11.13
N GLU A 173 -12.75 -9.51 -12.25
CA GLU A 173 -11.72 -10.32 -12.88
C GLU A 173 -10.35 -9.71 -12.57
N VAL A 174 -9.31 -10.55 -12.59
CA VAL A 174 -7.94 -10.13 -12.33
C VAL A 174 -7.12 -10.33 -13.59
N ILE A 175 -6.52 -9.25 -14.09
CA ILE A 175 -5.45 -9.37 -15.09
C ILE A 175 -4.13 -9.52 -14.35
N THR A 176 -3.45 -10.64 -14.61
CA THR A 176 -2.09 -10.87 -14.12
C THR A 176 -1.09 -10.24 -15.09
N ILE A 177 -0.18 -9.45 -14.56
CA ILE A 177 0.95 -8.88 -15.28
C ILE A 177 2.12 -9.87 -15.15
N TYR A 178 2.61 -10.39 -16.26
CA TYR A 178 3.79 -11.24 -16.29
C TYR A 178 5.02 -10.38 -16.57
N MET A 179 6.01 -10.49 -15.70
CA MET A 179 7.16 -9.58 -15.69
C MET A 179 8.48 -10.34 -15.68
N ASP A 180 9.49 -9.76 -16.31
CA ASP A 180 10.86 -10.26 -16.27
C ASP A 180 11.52 -9.92 -14.93
N GLY A 181 12.25 -10.89 -14.39
CA GLY A 181 12.81 -10.84 -13.06
C GLY A 181 14.16 -11.54 -12.97
N ASP A 182 14.92 -11.24 -11.91
CA ASP A 182 16.31 -11.73 -11.79
C ASP A 182 16.39 -13.27 -11.72
N ALA A 183 15.34 -13.91 -11.20
CA ALA A 183 15.21 -15.37 -11.09
C ALA A 183 14.25 -15.97 -12.14
N GLY A 184 13.89 -15.20 -13.17
CA GLY A 184 12.91 -15.56 -14.19
C GLY A 184 11.59 -14.79 -14.05
N MET A 185 10.58 -15.27 -14.77
CA MET A 185 9.28 -14.62 -14.86
C MET A 185 8.51 -14.69 -13.53
N TYR A 186 7.86 -13.60 -13.15
CA TYR A 186 6.96 -13.55 -12.00
C TYR A 186 5.60 -12.96 -12.36
N GLU A 187 4.64 -13.23 -11.50
CA GLU A 187 3.24 -12.81 -11.64
C GLU A 187 2.95 -11.65 -10.68
N TRP A 188 2.39 -10.57 -11.22
CA TRP A 188 1.85 -9.47 -10.43
C TRP A 188 0.37 -9.29 -10.74
N LYS A 189 -0.49 -9.62 -9.77
CA LYS A 189 -1.94 -9.42 -9.84
C LYS A 189 -2.27 -7.96 -9.56
N GLY A 190 -1.83 -7.07 -10.46
CA GLY A 190 -1.88 -5.62 -10.27
C GLY A 190 -3.12 -4.95 -10.86
N ILE A 191 -4.01 -5.67 -11.55
CA ILE A 191 -5.13 -5.07 -12.29
C ILE A 191 -6.42 -5.81 -11.98
N VAL A 192 -7.52 -5.06 -11.82
CA VAL A 192 -8.89 -5.62 -11.79
C VAL A 192 -9.74 -5.07 -12.92
N ILE A 193 -10.67 -5.90 -13.39
CA ILE A 193 -11.75 -5.51 -14.29
C ILE A 193 -13.06 -5.58 -13.51
N ILE A 194 -13.80 -4.48 -13.49
CA ILE A 194 -15.14 -4.38 -12.90
C ILE A 194 -16.05 -3.69 -13.92
N ASP A 195 -17.18 -4.30 -14.25
CA ASP A 195 -18.14 -3.79 -15.24
C ASP A 195 -17.48 -3.38 -16.58
N ASN A 196 -16.56 -4.22 -17.09
CA ASN A 196 -15.74 -3.98 -18.29
C ASN A 196 -14.82 -2.73 -18.24
N ASN A 197 -14.58 -2.18 -17.05
CA ASN A 197 -13.64 -1.09 -16.83
C ASN A 197 -12.38 -1.59 -16.11
N THR A 198 -11.23 -1.05 -16.49
CA THR A 198 -9.95 -1.43 -15.91
C THR A 198 -9.48 -0.47 -14.83
N TYR A 199 -8.96 -1.06 -13.75
CA TYR A 199 -8.53 -0.37 -12.55
C TYR A 199 -7.23 -0.98 -11.98
N LEU A 200 -6.50 -0.21 -11.17
CA LEU A 200 -5.28 -0.68 -10.53
C LEU A 200 -5.62 -1.37 -9.21
N LYS A 201 -5.27 -2.64 -9.07
CA LYS A 201 -5.52 -3.43 -7.86
C LYS A 201 -4.50 -3.06 -6.78
N ILE A 202 -4.96 -2.74 -5.57
CA ILE A 202 -4.09 -2.49 -4.42
C ILE A 202 -3.83 -3.79 -3.66
N ASP A 203 -4.90 -4.41 -3.16
CA ASP A 203 -4.88 -5.66 -2.41
C ASP A 203 -6.11 -6.52 -2.78
N THR A 204 -6.52 -7.47 -1.95
CA THR A 204 -7.73 -8.27 -2.18
C THR A 204 -9.04 -7.51 -1.90
N HIS A 205 -8.97 -6.31 -1.33
CA HIS A 205 -10.10 -5.55 -0.82
C HIS A 205 -10.29 -4.20 -1.51
N TYR A 206 -9.27 -3.64 -2.15
CA TYR A 206 -9.29 -2.27 -2.68
C TYR A 206 -8.64 -2.13 -4.07
N TYR A 207 -9.11 -1.14 -4.82
CA TYR A 207 -8.57 -0.73 -6.11
C TYR A 207 -8.52 0.80 -6.26
N ILE A 208 -7.76 1.28 -7.25
CA ILE A 208 -7.66 2.68 -7.68
C ILE A 208 -8.36 2.84 -9.03
N ASN A 209 -9.25 3.81 -9.15
CA ASN A 209 -10.08 4.02 -10.35
C ASN A 209 -9.37 4.69 -11.52
#